data_AF-A0A4Q3VDW4-F1
#
_entry.id   AF-A0A4Q3VDW4-F1
#
_cell.length_a   1.000
_cell.length_b   1.000
_cell.length_c   1.000
_cell.angle_alpha   90.00
_cell.angle_beta   90.00
_cell.angle_gamma   90.00
#
_symmetry.space_group_name_H-M   'P 1'
#
loop_
_entity.id
_entity.type
_entity.pdbx_description
1 polymer ?
#
loop_
_entity_poly.entity_id
_entity_poly.type
_entity_poly.pdbx_seq_one_letter_code
_entity_poly.pdbx_strand_id
1 'polypeptide(L)'
;MHTDDPSDPTRGPDTGASPSPISGPEARPYWMEPRTFAEKWADFWDTPAAQKGLRITAISGGIALALGVIAWNVLFMGIPKLPSAEQLWTLNRQPAVQFMDAKGKTLAVRGNLYGQVVHVADLPPYVGQAFIAAEDQRFMQHNGVDLQSLSRAAFANLSAGKTVQGGSTLTQQLVKNLLVGNDQNLRRKAQEARLAVAMENELSKTQILD
;
A
#
# COMPACT_ATOMS: atom_id res chain seq x y z
N MET A 1 41.52 85.75 -23.21
CA MET A 1 40.97 86.93 -23.92
C MET A 1 39.94 86.42 -24.92
N HIS A 2 38.73 86.14 -24.42
CA HIS A 2 37.52 85.92 -25.20
C HIS A 2 36.40 86.48 -24.32
N THR A 3 35.81 87.56 -24.81
CA THR A 3 34.74 88.31 -24.14
C THR A 3 33.42 87.67 -24.54
N ASP A 4 32.68 87.15 -23.58
CA ASP A 4 31.31 86.69 -23.78
C ASP A 4 30.40 87.90 -24.06
N ASP A 5 29.79 87.90 -25.24
CA ASP A 5 28.83 88.88 -25.73
C ASP A 5 27.43 88.56 -25.16
N PRO A 6 26.78 89.47 -24.40
CA PRO A 6 25.52 89.18 -23.73
C PRO A 6 24.27 89.48 -24.60
N SER A 7 24.38 89.48 -25.92
CA SER A 7 23.28 89.89 -26.81
C SER A 7 22.87 88.85 -27.88
N ASP A 8 22.70 87.59 -27.48
CA ASP A 8 22.07 86.55 -28.33
C ASP A 8 20.55 86.41 -28.01
N PRO A 9 19.65 86.87 -28.90
CA PRO A 9 18.20 86.79 -28.72
C PRO A 9 17.59 85.43 -29.15
N THR A 10 18.39 84.38 -29.39
CA THR A 10 17.86 83.08 -29.88
C THR A 10 17.60 82.03 -28.79
N ARG A 11 17.66 82.39 -27.50
CA ARG A 11 17.20 81.51 -26.40
C ARG A 11 15.67 81.41 -26.35
N GLY A 12 15.12 80.46 -27.10
CA GLY A 12 13.77 79.95 -26.89
C GLY A 12 13.60 79.37 -25.48
N PRO A 13 12.38 79.32 -24.92
CA PRO A 13 12.17 78.83 -23.57
C PRO A 13 12.58 77.35 -23.48
N ASP A 14 13.44 77.02 -22.53
CA ASP A 14 13.74 75.65 -22.11
C ASP A 14 12.40 74.97 -21.77
N THR A 15 11.86 74.21 -22.72
CA THR A 15 10.76 73.30 -22.46
C THR A 15 11.33 72.17 -21.62
N GLY A 16 11.27 72.34 -20.30
CA GLY A 16 11.59 71.29 -19.34
C GLY A 16 10.87 70.02 -19.76
N ALA A 17 11.64 69.01 -20.17
CA ALA A 17 11.11 67.69 -20.36
C ALA A 17 10.56 67.21 -19.01
N SER A 18 9.24 67.17 -18.89
CA SER A 18 8.57 66.57 -17.74
C SER A 18 9.15 65.17 -17.54
N PRO A 19 9.63 64.81 -16.34
CA PRO A 19 10.09 63.46 -16.09
C PRO A 19 8.92 62.52 -16.35
N SER A 20 9.12 61.55 -17.24
CA SER A 20 8.14 60.47 -17.44
C SER A 20 7.83 59.86 -16.09
N PRO A 21 6.54 59.71 -15.70
CA PRO A 21 6.21 59.12 -14.42
C PRO A 21 6.80 57.70 -14.43
N ILE A 22 7.62 57.41 -13.42
CA ILE A 22 8.05 56.05 -13.13
C ILE A 22 6.75 55.25 -12.96
N SER A 23 6.42 54.43 -13.95
CA SER A 23 5.23 53.57 -13.93
C SER A 23 5.49 52.45 -12.92
N GLY A 24 5.37 52.79 -11.63
CA GLY A 24 5.04 51.81 -10.62
C GLY A 24 3.68 51.18 -10.95
N PRO A 25 3.38 49.99 -10.42
CA PRO A 25 2.09 49.35 -10.65
C PRO A 25 0.97 50.35 -10.31
N GLU A 26 0.06 50.61 -11.26
CA GLU A 26 -1.05 51.54 -11.07
C GLU A 26 -1.82 51.16 -9.80
N ALA A 27 -1.76 52.03 -8.78
CA ALA A 27 -2.53 51.84 -7.57
C ALA A 27 -4.02 51.90 -7.94
N ARG A 28 -4.79 50.89 -7.50
CA ARG A 28 -6.23 50.83 -7.80
C ARG A 28 -6.92 52.13 -7.37
N PRO A 29 -7.79 52.70 -8.22
CA PRO A 29 -8.49 53.93 -7.87
C PRO A 29 -9.33 53.77 -6.59
N TYR A 30 -9.40 54.82 -5.76
CA TYR A 30 -10.04 54.77 -4.43
C TYR A 30 -11.55 54.50 -4.46
N TRP A 31 -12.18 54.69 -5.63
CA TRP A 31 -13.61 54.44 -5.86
C TRP A 31 -13.93 53.02 -6.31
N MET A 32 -12.91 52.17 -6.53
CA MET A 32 -13.14 50.73 -6.73
C MET A 32 -13.29 50.04 -5.39
N GLU A 33 -14.22 49.09 -5.31
CA GLU A 33 -14.36 48.27 -4.11
C GLU A 33 -13.05 47.50 -3.82
N PRO A 34 -12.70 47.33 -2.53
CA PRO A 34 -11.54 46.55 -2.17
C PRO A 34 -11.66 45.14 -2.72
N ARG A 35 -10.58 44.62 -3.29
CA ARG A 35 -10.55 43.26 -3.85
C ARG A 35 -11.16 42.28 -2.84
N THR A 36 -12.11 41.50 -3.33
CA THR A 36 -12.70 40.43 -2.54
C THR A 36 -11.65 39.36 -2.24
N PHE A 37 -11.91 38.53 -1.23
CA PHE A 37 -11.06 37.38 -0.95
C PHE A 37 -10.94 36.45 -2.17
N ALA A 38 -12.04 36.24 -2.90
CA ALA A 38 -12.08 35.38 -4.07
C ALA A 38 -11.16 35.86 -5.20
N GLU A 39 -11.14 37.17 -5.48
CA GLU A 39 -10.26 37.76 -6.51
C GLU A 39 -8.78 37.67 -6.12
N LYS A 40 -8.44 37.94 -4.85
CA LYS A 40 -7.07 37.79 -4.35
C LYS A 40 -6.61 36.33 -4.42
N TRP A 41 -7.53 35.40 -4.13
CA TRP A 41 -7.30 33.97 -4.20
C TRP A 41 -7.10 33.48 -5.64
N ALA A 42 -7.85 34.00 -6.61
CA ALA A 42 -7.69 33.69 -8.03
C ALA A 42 -6.33 34.17 -8.56
N ASP A 43 -5.97 35.43 -8.35
CA ASP A 43 -4.70 36.00 -8.80
C ASP A 43 -3.49 35.27 -8.21
N PHE A 44 -3.60 34.76 -6.98
CA PHE A 44 -2.53 33.97 -6.36
C PHE A 44 -2.18 32.73 -7.20
N TRP A 45 -3.20 32.01 -7.69
CA TRP A 45 -3.00 30.81 -8.52
C TRP A 45 -2.43 31.12 -9.92
N ASP A 46 -2.61 32.35 -10.41
CA ASP A 46 -2.07 32.80 -11.70
C ASP A 46 -0.60 33.25 -11.62
N THR A 47 -0.03 33.37 -10.42
CA THR A 47 1.39 33.72 -10.28
C THR A 47 2.32 32.62 -10.84
N PRO A 48 3.46 32.97 -11.48
CA PRO A 48 4.43 31.98 -11.97
C PRO A 48 4.95 31.06 -10.86
N ALA A 49 5.02 31.55 -9.62
CA ALA A 49 5.42 30.77 -8.45
C ALA A 49 4.37 29.70 -8.08
N ALA A 50 3.08 30.06 -8.06
CA ALA A 50 2.00 29.11 -7.81
C ALA A 50 1.90 28.05 -8.93
N GLN A 51 1.99 28.48 -10.19
CA GLN A 51 2.00 27.55 -11.33
C GLN A 51 3.21 26.61 -11.32
N LYS A 52 4.42 27.11 -10.98
CA LYS A 52 5.62 26.27 -10.83
C LYS A 52 5.47 25.29 -9.66
N GLY A 53 4.92 25.73 -8.54
CA GLY A 53 4.61 24.88 -7.39
C GLY A 53 3.63 23.76 -7.77
N LEU A 54 2.53 24.09 -8.47
CA LEU A 54 1.55 23.12 -8.95
C LEU A 54 2.19 22.07 -9.87
N ARG A 55 3.06 22.48 -10.80
CA ARG A 55 3.79 21.57 -11.69
C ARG A 55 4.72 20.64 -10.92
N ILE A 56 5.49 21.15 -9.96
CA ILE A 56 6.38 20.33 -9.12
C ILE A 56 5.56 19.31 -8.31
N THR A 57 4.45 19.74 -7.72
CA THR A 57 3.54 18.84 -7.00
C THR A 57 2.94 17.79 -7.91
N ALA A 58 2.51 18.16 -9.12
CA ALA A 58 1.97 17.23 -10.11
C ALA A 58 3.03 16.22 -10.59
N ILE A 59 4.26 16.66 -10.86
CA ILE A 59 5.37 15.79 -11.25
C ILE A 59 5.73 14.85 -10.09
N SER A 60 5.84 15.37 -8.87
CA SER A 60 6.15 14.59 -7.67
C SER A 60 5.07 13.55 -7.38
N GLY A 61 3.79 13.92 -7.53
CA GLY A 61 2.66 13.00 -7.43
C GLY A 61 2.70 11.93 -8.52
N GLY A 62 3.03 12.30 -9.76
CA GLY A 62 3.21 11.37 -10.87
C GLY A 62 4.35 10.36 -10.63
N ILE A 63 5.49 10.83 -10.11
CA ILE A 63 6.61 9.97 -9.73
C ILE A 63 6.21 9.03 -8.59
N ALA A 64 5.57 9.54 -7.54
CA ALA A 64 5.12 8.72 -6.42
C ALA A 64 4.14 7.63 -6.87
N LEU A 65 3.21 7.96 -7.77
CA LEU A 65 2.28 7.00 -8.35
C LEU A 65 3.01 5.95 -9.20
N ALA A 66 3.95 6.37 -10.04
CA ALA A 66 4.76 5.46 -10.85
C ALA A 66 5.57 4.48 -9.98
N LEU A 67 6.24 5.00 -8.94
CA LEU A 67 6.97 4.16 -7.97
C LEU A 67 6.03 3.21 -7.23
N GLY A 68 4.82 3.66 -6.87
CA GLY A 68 3.80 2.82 -6.26
C GLY A 68 3.36 1.67 -7.18
N VAL A 69 3.12 1.95 -8.47
CA VAL A 69 2.79 0.93 -9.47
C VAL A 69 3.95 -0.04 -9.66
N ILE A 70 5.19 0.43 -9.74
CA ILE A 70 6.38 -0.43 -9.85
C ILE A 70 6.49 -1.33 -8.62
N ALA A 71 6.40 -0.77 -7.41
CA ALA A 71 6.46 -1.53 -6.16
C ALA A 71 5.34 -2.58 -6.09
N TRP A 72 4.11 -2.22 -6.47
CA TRP A 72 2.98 -3.15 -6.55
C TRP A 72 3.27 -4.30 -7.52
N ASN A 73 3.75 -4.00 -8.72
CA ASN A 73 4.13 -5.02 -9.69
C ASN A 73 5.24 -5.92 -9.15
N VAL A 74 6.29 -5.36 -8.55
CA VAL A 74 7.39 -6.14 -7.96
C VAL A 74 6.91 -7.05 -6.84
N LEU A 75 6.03 -6.57 -5.95
CA LEU A 75 5.49 -7.38 -4.85
C LEU A 75 4.68 -8.58 -5.36
N PHE A 76 3.86 -8.38 -6.38
CA PHE A 76 2.92 -9.42 -6.85
C PHE A 76 3.35 -10.12 -8.13
N MET A 77 4.51 -9.79 -8.68
CA MET A 77 5.09 -10.50 -9.81
C MET A 77 5.30 -11.97 -9.44
N GLY A 78 4.94 -12.89 -10.34
CA GLY A 78 5.12 -14.33 -10.14
C GLY A 78 4.28 -14.94 -9.01
N ILE A 79 3.26 -14.23 -8.51
CA ILE A 79 2.30 -14.81 -7.56
C ILE A 79 1.65 -16.06 -8.20
N PRO A 80 1.63 -17.20 -7.50
CA PRO A 80 0.98 -18.40 -8.04
C PRO A 80 -0.52 -18.12 -8.23
N LYS A 81 -1.10 -18.73 -9.26
CA LYS A 81 -2.57 -18.74 -9.43
C LYS A 81 -3.16 -19.63 -8.35
N LEU A 82 -4.25 -19.19 -7.73
CA LEU A 82 -4.99 -20.02 -6.79
C LEU A 82 -5.58 -21.22 -7.56
N PRO A 83 -5.22 -22.46 -7.20
CA PRO A 83 -5.80 -23.65 -7.83
C PRO A 83 -7.27 -23.81 -7.46
N SER A 84 -8.02 -24.62 -8.21
CA SER A 84 -9.41 -24.92 -7.83
C SER A 84 -9.48 -25.63 -6.48
N ALA A 85 -10.63 -25.59 -5.81
CA ALA A 85 -10.84 -26.29 -4.55
C ALA A 85 -10.42 -27.77 -4.62
N GLU A 86 -10.79 -28.47 -5.69
CA GLU A 86 -10.41 -29.87 -5.91
C GLU A 86 -8.89 -30.05 -6.03
N GLN A 87 -8.22 -29.14 -6.75
CA GLN A 87 -6.77 -29.19 -6.90
C GLN A 87 -6.06 -28.92 -5.58
N LEU A 88 -6.52 -27.94 -4.79
CA LEU A 88 -5.96 -27.63 -3.47
C LEU A 88 -5.87 -28.88 -2.59
N TRP A 89 -6.89 -29.74 -2.63
CA TRP A 89 -6.89 -30.98 -1.86
C TRP A 89 -5.90 -32.02 -2.36
N THR A 90 -5.45 -31.94 -3.60
CA THR A 90 -4.43 -32.84 -4.16
C THR A 90 -3.02 -32.27 -4.06
N LEU A 91 -2.88 -30.95 -3.82
CA LEU A 91 -1.59 -30.30 -3.63
C LEU A 91 -0.90 -30.90 -2.41
N ASN A 92 0.38 -31.17 -2.56
CA ASN A 92 1.24 -31.69 -1.50
C ASN A 92 0.90 -33.12 -1.01
N ARG A 93 0.09 -33.90 -1.75
CA ARG A 93 -0.03 -35.36 -1.54
C ARG A 93 1.09 -36.09 -2.28
N GLN A 94 2.30 -36.11 -1.73
CA GLN A 94 3.29 -37.07 -2.23
C GLN A 94 2.86 -38.50 -1.82
N PRO A 95 2.72 -39.45 -2.76
CA PRO A 95 2.28 -40.79 -2.42
C PRO A 95 3.29 -41.48 -1.48
N ALA A 96 2.77 -42.11 -0.44
CA ALA A 96 3.55 -42.92 0.49
C ALA A 96 3.14 -44.40 0.36
N VAL A 97 4.11 -45.29 0.43
CA VAL A 97 3.89 -46.74 0.45
C VAL A 97 3.84 -47.18 1.91
N GLN A 98 2.70 -47.71 2.34
CA GLN A 98 2.53 -48.28 3.68
C GLN A 98 2.68 -49.80 3.62
N PHE A 99 3.66 -50.33 4.36
CA PHE A 99 3.85 -51.76 4.58
C PHE A 99 3.02 -52.17 5.79
N MET A 100 2.10 -53.11 5.63
CA MET A 100 1.19 -53.56 6.68
C MET A 100 1.35 -55.06 6.93
N ASP A 101 1.10 -55.51 8.16
CA ASP A 101 0.98 -56.93 8.46
C ASP A 101 -0.37 -57.50 7.98
N ALA A 102 -0.55 -58.82 8.07
CA ALA A 102 -1.79 -59.49 7.67
C ALA A 102 -3.03 -59.08 8.50
N LYS A 103 -2.85 -58.37 9.62
CA LYS A 103 -3.92 -57.86 10.49
C LYS A 103 -4.19 -56.37 10.25
N GLY A 104 -3.51 -55.73 9.27
CA GLY A 104 -3.66 -54.32 8.98
C GLY A 104 -2.88 -53.38 9.91
N LYS A 105 -1.92 -53.89 10.69
CA LYS A 105 -1.02 -53.03 11.48
C LYS A 105 0.09 -52.51 10.58
N THR A 106 0.31 -51.19 10.58
CA THR A 106 1.42 -50.58 9.85
C THR A 106 2.76 -50.99 10.44
N LEU A 107 3.63 -51.58 9.61
CA LEU A 107 4.99 -51.98 9.94
C LEU A 107 6.00 -50.90 9.55
N ALA A 108 5.82 -50.28 8.39
CA ALA A 108 6.69 -49.22 7.89
C ALA A 108 5.95 -48.34 6.87
N VAL A 109 6.43 -47.12 6.67
CA VAL A 109 5.96 -46.22 5.62
C VAL A 109 7.18 -45.71 4.86
N ARG A 110 7.14 -45.72 3.53
CA ARG A 110 8.19 -45.19 2.65
C ARG A 110 7.63 -44.06 1.79
N GLY A 111 8.21 -42.87 1.94
CA GLY A 111 7.70 -41.61 1.38
C GLY A 111 7.47 -40.59 2.50
N ASN A 112 6.91 -39.43 2.18
CA ASN A 112 6.50 -38.46 3.19
C ASN A 112 5.36 -39.05 4.02
N LEU A 113 5.55 -39.10 5.33
CA LEU A 113 4.57 -39.65 6.27
C LEU A 113 3.42 -38.65 6.45
N TYR A 114 2.47 -38.64 5.53
CA TYR A 114 1.19 -38.03 5.80
C TYR A 114 0.40 -39.05 6.64
N GLY A 115 -0.06 -38.64 7.82
CA GLY A 115 -1.04 -39.42 8.57
C GLY A 115 -2.28 -39.69 7.71
N GLN A 116 -3.17 -40.55 8.20
CA GLN A 116 -4.48 -40.66 7.55
C GLN A 116 -5.14 -39.27 7.52
N VAL A 117 -5.79 -38.95 6.40
CA VAL A 117 -6.63 -37.75 6.33
C VAL A 117 -7.74 -37.93 7.35
N VAL A 118 -7.88 -36.97 8.23
CA VAL A 118 -8.95 -36.93 9.23
C VAL A 118 -9.71 -35.64 9.00
N HIS A 119 -11.02 -35.73 8.84
CA HIS A 119 -11.85 -34.54 8.77
C HIS A 119 -11.98 -33.94 10.16
N VAL A 120 -11.98 -32.62 10.25
CA VAL A 120 -12.21 -31.90 11.51
C VAL A 120 -13.57 -32.28 12.11
N ALA A 121 -14.54 -32.64 11.26
CA ALA A 121 -15.84 -33.17 11.69
C ALA A 121 -15.76 -34.55 12.40
N ASP A 122 -14.74 -35.34 12.13
CA ASP A 122 -14.50 -36.65 12.77
C ASP A 122 -13.75 -36.53 14.10
N LEU A 123 -13.19 -35.34 14.38
CA LEU A 123 -12.46 -35.05 15.61
C LEU A 123 -13.42 -34.57 16.70
N PRO A 124 -13.05 -34.74 17.99
CA PRO A 124 -13.77 -34.10 19.08
C PRO A 124 -13.88 -32.58 18.84
N PRO A 125 -15.05 -31.95 19.06
CA PRO A 125 -15.28 -30.55 18.69
C PRO A 125 -14.27 -29.55 19.27
N TYR A 126 -13.69 -29.87 20.43
CA TYR A 126 -12.70 -29.03 21.08
C TYR A 126 -11.35 -28.97 20.34
N VAL A 127 -11.04 -29.92 19.44
CA VAL A 127 -9.74 -29.94 18.75
C VAL A 127 -9.64 -28.76 17.78
N GLY A 128 -10.61 -28.62 16.87
CA GLY A 128 -10.66 -27.48 15.95
C GLY A 128 -10.82 -26.14 16.69
N GLN A 129 -11.63 -26.12 17.76
CA GLN A 129 -11.82 -24.92 18.59
C GLN A 129 -10.54 -24.49 19.31
N ALA A 130 -9.75 -25.44 19.83
CA ALA A 130 -8.47 -25.14 20.46
C ALA A 130 -7.48 -24.54 19.46
N PHE A 131 -7.46 -25.05 18.22
CA PHE A 131 -6.59 -24.52 17.17
C PHE A 131 -6.98 -23.08 16.78
N ILE A 132 -8.28 -22.83 16.59
CA ILE A 132 -8.80 -21.48 16.38
C ILE A 132 -8.43 -20.58 17.56
N ALA A 133 -8.67 -21.00 18.80
CA ALA A 133 -8.41 -20.18 19.97
C ALA A 133 -6.93 -19.82 20.14
N ALA A 134 -6.01 -20.73 19.80
CA ALA A 134 -4.58 -20.54 19.96
C ALA A 134 -3.95 -19.72 18.81
N GLU A 135 -4.33 -20.02 17.56
CA GLU A 135 -3.67 -19.48 16.37
C GLU A 135 -4.41 -18.27 15.76
N ASP A 136 -5.74 -18.29 15.79
CA ASP A 136 -6.57 -17.32 15.07
C ASP A 136 -7.96 -17.18 15.72
N GLN A 137 -8.02 -16.54 16.88
CA GLN A 137 -9.23 -16.47 17.72
C GLN A 137 -10.46 -15.92 16.97
N ARG A 138 -10.24 -15.13 15.92
CA ARG A 138 -11.29 -14.51 15.12
C ARG A 138 -11.41 -15.10 13.72
N PHE A 139 -10.92 -16.33 13.56
CA PHE A 139 -10.99 -17.07 12.31
C PHE A 139 -12.36 -16.97 11.65
N MET A 140 -13.45 -17.10 12.41
CA MET A 140 -14.81 -17.05 11.85
C MET A 140 -15.31 -15.65 11.43
N GLN A 141 -14.55 -14.58 11.68
CA GLN A 141 -15.01 -13.19 11.58
C GLN A 141 -14.30 -12.37 10.49
N HIS A 142 -13.10 -12.76 10.06
CA HIS A 142 -12.32 -12.04 9.05
C HIS A 142 -12.36 -12.74 7.68
N ASN A 143 -11.93 -12.03 6.63
CA ASN A 143 -11.79 -12.57 5.27
C ASN A 143 -10.30 -12.69 4.87
N GLY A 144 -9.66 -13.78 5.27
CA GLY A 144 -8.27 -14.14 4.94
C GLY A 144 -7.21 -13.42 5.77
N VAL A 145 -7.39 -12.14 6.06
CA VAL A 145 -6.49 -11.34 6.91
C VAL A 145 -7.27 -10.69 8.04
N ASP A 146 -6.79 -10.87 9.26
CA ASP A 146 -7.36 -10.22 10.43
C ASP A 146 -6.68 -8.87 10.70
N LEU A 147 -7.28 -7.79 10.19
CA LEU A 147 -6.76 -6.43 10.34
C LEU A 147 -6.62 -5.99 11.80
N GLN A 148 -7.53 -6.39 12.69
CA GLN A 148 -7.42 -5.96 14.09
C GLN A 148 -6.39 -6.79 14.88
N SER A 149 -6.11 -8.03 14.48
CA SER A 149 -5.03 -8.82 15.10
C SER A 149 -3.68 -8.35 14.58
N LEU A 150 -3.61 -7.99 13.29
CA LEU A 150 -2.45 -7.38 12.68
C LEU A 150 -2.13 -6.02 13.32
N SER A 151 -3.11 -5.14 13.53
CA SER A 151 -2.88 -3.83 14.14
C SER A 151 -2.45 -3.94 15.59
N ARG A 152 -3.10 -4.82 16.38
CA ARG A 152 -2.69 -5.14 17.75
C ARG A 152 -1.27 -5.68 17.82
N ALA A 153 -0.93 -6.65 16.95
CA ALA A 153 0.41 -7.22 16.89
C ALA A 153 1.47 -6.18 16.49
N ALA A 154 1.16 -5.33 15.50
CA ALA A 154 2.04 -4.25 15.08
C ALA A 154 2.32 -3.27 16.22
N PHE A 155 1.28 -2.82 16.93
CA PHE A 155 1.44 -1.93 18.09
C PHE A 155 2.28 -2.57 19.20
N ALA A 156 2.02 -3.83 19.54
CA ALA A 156 2.78 -4.56 20.55
C ALA A 156 4.26 -4.75 20.15
N ASN A 157 4.52 -5.12 18.90
CA ASN A 157 5.88 -5.35 18.40
C ASN A 157 6.69 -4.04 18.29
N LEU A 158 6.05 -2.94 17.87
CA LEU A 158 6.66 -1.62 17.84
C LEU A 158 7.01 -1.15 19.26
N SER A 159 6.08 -1.31 20.21
CA SER A 159 6.29 -0.94 21.61
C SER A 159 7.41 -1.77 22.26
N ALA A 160 7.53 -3.05 21.89
CA ALA A 160 8.56 -3.95 22.41
C ALA A 160 9.91 -3.85 21.67
N GLY A 161 9.98 -3.15 20.52
CA GLY A 161 11.16 -3.09 19.66
C GLY A 161 11.56 -4.43 19.02
N LYS A 162 10.74 -5.47 19.17
CA LYS A 162 10.95 -6.83 18.66
C LYS A 162 9.62 -7.53 18.45
N THR A 163 9.63 -8.60 17.68
CA THR A 163 8.43 -9.44 17.51
C THR A 163 8.12 -10.17 18.83
N VAL A 164 7.02 -9.78 19.47
CA VAL A 164 6.46 -10.42 20.68
C VAL A 164 5.10 -11.04 20.44
N GLN A 165 4.40 -10.61 19.38
CA GLN A 165 3.08 -11.09 19.04
C GLN A 165 2.95 -11.39 17.54
N GLY A 166 2.33 -12.53 17.23
CA GLY A 166 1.89 -12.87 15.87
C GLY A 166 0.59 -12.17 15.49
N GLY A 167 0.39 -11.96 14.20
CA GLY A 167 -0.85 -11.46 13.61
C GLY A 167 -1.23 -12.19 12.32
N SER A 168 -0.74 -13.42 12.15
CA SER A 168 -1.07 -14.23 10.97
C SER A 168 -2.33 -15.04 11.22
N THR A 169 -3.17 -15.21 10.20
CA THR A 169 -4.41 -16.01 10.27
C THR A 169 -4.15 -17.48 9.90
N LEU A 170 -5.07 -18.38 10.22
CA LEU A 170 -4.99 -19.79 9.79
C LEU A 170 -4.92 -19.92 8.26
N THR A 171 -5.71 -19.14 7.53
CA THR A 171 -5.71 -19.13 6.06
C THR A 171 -4.37 -18.66 5.49
N GLN A 172 -3.75 -17.67 6.12
CA GLN A 172 -2.39 -17.25 5.77
C GLN A 172 -1.37 -18.37 6.00
N GLN A 173 -1.49 -19.11 7.10
CA GLN A 173 -0.64 -20.26 7.37
C GLN A 173 -0.85 -21.38 6.34
N LEU A 174 -2.10 -21.63 5.94
CA LEU A 174 -2.45 -22.60 4.90
C LEU A 174 -1.84 -22.22 3.54
N VAL A 175 -2.04 -20.97 3.10
CA VAL A 175 -1.45 -20.44 1.87
C VAL A 175 0.08 -20.51 1.88
N LYS A 176 0.71 -20.17 3.01
CA LYS A 176 2.16 -20.28 3.17
C LYS A 176 2.62 -21.71 2.88
N ASN A 177 1.96 -22.69 3.48
CA ASN A 177 2.35 -24.09 3.40
C ASN A 177 2.05 -24.71 2.02
N LEU A 178 0.98 -24.28 1.34
CA LEU A 178 0.54 -24.87 0.08
C LEU A 178 1.10 -24.18 -1.18
N LEU A 179 1.29 -22.86 -1.16
CA LEU A 179 1.46 -22.08 -2.39
C LEU A 179 2.77 -21.28 -2.47
N VAL A 180 3.16 -20.60 -1.38
CA VAL A 180 4.24 -19.60 -1.42
C VAL A 180 5.51 -19.98 -0.65
N GLY A 181 5.51 -21.10 0.08
CA GLY A 181 6.70 -21.63 0.76
C GLY A 181 7.17 -20.82 1.98
N ASN A 182 8.44 -21.03 2.37
CA ASN A 182 8.99 -20.58 3.65
C ASN A 182 9.97 -19.38 3.58
N ASP A 183 10.08 -18.70 2.44
CA ASP A 183 11.03 -17.58 2.28
C ASP A 183 10.78 -16.43 3.26
N GLN A 184 11.75 -16.02 4.06
CA GLN A 184 11.52 -14.98 5.07
C GLN A 184 11.67 -13.55 4.51
N ASN A 185 10.77 -13.14 3.60
CA ASN A 185 10.75 -11.76 3.07
C ASN A 185 9.34 -11.13 3.03
N LEU A 186 9.29 -9.80 2.98
CA LEU A 186 8.05 -9.02 2.97
C LEU A 186 7.20 -9.27 1.71
N ARG A 187 7.85 -9.54 0.57
CA ARG A 187 7.17 -9.85 -0.69
C ARG A 187 6.33 -11.12 -0.56
N ARG A 188 6.90 -12.20 -0.05
CA ARG A 188 6.18 -13.44 0.24
C ARG A 188 5.03 -13.19 1.20
N LYS A 189 5.23 -12.40 2.27
CA LYS A 189 4.18 -12.08 3.23
C LYS A 189 3.02 -11.29 2.61
N ALA A 190 3.30 -10.36 1.70
CA ALA A 190 2.28 -9.64 0.95
C ALA A 190 1.50 -10.57 0.00
N GLN A 191 2.20 -11.46 -0.71
CA GLN A 191 1.58 -12.48 -1.56
C GLN A 191 0.70 -13.45 -0.77
N GLU A 192 1.18 -13.92 0.40
CA GLU A 192 0.43 -14.74 1.35
C GLU A 192 -0.88 -14.08 1.76
N ALA A 193 -0.84 -12.80 2.15
CA ALA A 193 -2.03 -12.04 2.52
C ALA A 193 -3.03 -11.93 1.37
N ARG A 194 -2.57 -11.62 0.15
CA ARG A 194 -3.43 -11.52 -1.04
C ARG A 194 -4.07 -12.86 -1.40
N LEU A 195 -3.29 -13.95 -1.36
CA LEU A 195 -3.79 -15.30 -1.64
C LEU A 195 -4.73 -15.81 -0.54
N ALA A 196 -4.52 -15.43 0.72
CA ALA A 196 -5.43 -15.80 1.81
C ALA A 196 -6.82 -15.20 1.58
N VAL A 197 -6.90 -13.90 1.21
CA VAL A 197 -8.18 -13.27 0.84
C VAL A 197 -8.81 -13.98 -0.35
N ALA A 198 -8.03 -14.30 -1.39
CA ALA A 198 -8.54 -15.01 -2.55
C ALA A 198 -9.06 -16.42 -2.19
N MET A 199 -8.35 -17.14 -1.32
CA MET A 199 -8.72 -18.48 -0.86
C MET A 199 -10.05 -18.48 -0.09
N GLU A 200 -10.29 -17.51 0.78
CA GLU A 200 -11.55 -17.41 1.53
C GLU A 200 -12.74 -16.93 0.69
N ASN A 201 -12.50 -16.35 -0.48
CA ASN A 201 -13.58 -16.06 -1.42
C ASN A 201 -14.04 -17.32 -2.17
N GLU A 202 -13.19 -18.35 -2.25
CA GLU A 202 -13.47 -19.61 -2.96
C GLU A 202 -13.85 -20.76 -2.02
N LEU A 203 -13.36 -20.74 -0.77
CA LEU A 203 -13.55 -21.80 0.23
C LEU A 203 -14.27 -21.27 1.47
N SER A 204 -15.15 -22.10 2.05
CA SER A 204 -15.76 -21.80 3.34
C SER A 204 -14.74 -21.91 4.49
N LYS A 205 -15.05 -21.27 5.63
CA LYS A 205 -14.25 -21.39 6.86
C LYS A 205 -14.09 -22.84 7.34
N THR A 206 -15.15 -23.65 7.17
CA THR A 206 -15.08 -25.06 7.54
C THR A 206 -14.16 -25.83 6.61
N GLN A 207 -14.18 -25.55 5.30
CA GLN A 207 -13.25 -26.15 4.35
C GLN A 207 -11.80 -25.72 4.58
N ILE A 208 -11.55 -24.48 5.02
CA ILE A 208 -10.18 -24.03 5.32
C ILE A 208 -9.62 -24.68 6.59
N LEU A 209 -10.51 -24.98 7.55
CA LEU A 209 -10.13 -25.60 8.82
C LEU A 209 -9.89 -27.11 8.69
N ASP A 210 -10.63 -27.78 7.80
CA ASP A 210 -10.57 -29.22 7.51
C ASP A 210 -9.24 -29.65 6.87
#